data_AF-A0A969UDH5-F1
#
_entry.id   AF-A0A969UDH5-F1
#
_cell.length_a   1.000
_cell.length_b   1.000
_cell.length_c   1.000
_cell.angle_alpha   90.00
_cell.angle_beta   90.00
_cell.angle_gamma   90.00
#
_symmetry.space_group_name_H-M   'P 1'
#
loop_
_entity.id
_entity.type
_entity.pdbx_description
1 polymer ?
#
loop_
_entity_poly.entity_id
_entity_poly.type
_entity_poly.pdbx_seq_one_letter_code
_entity_poly.pdbx_strand_id
1 'polypeptide(L)'
;MSAVNGDTRFHRALQQPPLGSLARSRVGNAFAWHTLVGLQQHVDLVCIACIHMQVLTHVAERLKDLHAAGYVHRDIKPGNIMWLPRKNRWTLIDFGCAARIGSKALWVQP
;
A
#
# COMPACT_ATOMS: atom_id res chain seq x y z
N MET A 1 -2.71 4.69 31.71
CA MET A 1 -1.25 4.63 31.50
C MET A 1 -0.88 3.19 31.16
N SER A 2 -0.11 3.02 30.08
CA SER A 2 0.56 1.78 29.63
C SER A 2 -0.37 0.67 29.11
N ALA A 3 -0.10 -0.02 28.00
CA ALA A 3 0.72 0.21 26.82
C ALA A 3 0.21 -0.85 25.82
N VAL A 4 -0.08 -0.43 24.59
CA VAL A 4 -0.38 -1.33 23.48
C VAL A 4 0.97 -1.79 22.94
N ASN A 5 1.28 -3.08 23.01
CA ASN A 5 2.43 -3.66 22.31
C ASN A 5 2.07 -5.10 21.88
N GLY A 6 1.43 -5.20 20.73
CA GLY A 6 1.23 -6.45 20.00
C GLY A 6 1.75 -6.27 18.57
N ASP A 7 2.63 -7.18 18.17
CA ASP A 7 3.06 -7.45 16.79
C ASP A 7 4.15 -6.58 16.14
N THR A 8 5.33 -6.56 16.77
CA THR A 8 6.62 -6.33 16.09
C THR A 8 7.24 -7.63 15.50
N ARG A 9 6.45 -8.68 15.27
CA ARG A 9 6.96 -9.99 14.83
C ARG A 9 7.17 -10.14 13.32
N PHE A 10 6.71 -9.19 12.50
CA PHE A 10 6.90 -9.24 11.04
C PHE A 10 8.19 -8.56 10.53
N HIS A 11 8.87 -7.75 11.36
CA HIS A 11 10.10 -7.05 10.94
C HIS A 11 11.42 -7.78 11.26
N ARG A 12 11.39 -8.95 11.89
CA ARG A 12 12.60 -9.71 12.30
C ARG A 12 12.92 -10.92 11.41
N ALA A 13 12.23 -11.11 10.29
CA ALA A 13 12.47 -12.27 9.41
C ALA A 13 13.45 -12.00 8.25
N LEU A 14 14.03 -10.79 8.14
CA LEU A 14 14.94 -10.42 7.04
C LEU A 14 16.36 -10.03 7.48
N GLN A 15 16.83 -10.48 8.65
CA GLN A 15 18.22 -10.26 9.03
C GLN A 15 18.90 -11.55 9.50
N GLN A 16 19.75 -12.03 8.58
CA GLN A 16 20.92 -12.91 8.73
C GLN A 16 20.72 -14.42 8.56
N PRO A 17 21.45 -15.08 7.63
CA PRO A 17 21.56 -16.53 7.58
C PRO A 17 22.41 -17.05 8.76
N PRO A 18 22.18 -18.30 9.22
CA PRO A 18 22.90 -18.85 10.36
C PRO A 18 24.39 -19.02 10.02
N LEU A 19 25.25 -18.58 10.94
CA LEU A 19 26.70 -18.77 10.90
C LEU A 19 27.04 -20.26 11.07
N GLY A 20 27.00 -21.00 9.96
CA GLY A 20 27.58 -22.32 9.80
C GLY A 20 28.90 -22.22 9.04
N SER A 21 29.97 -22.63 9.70
CA SER A 21 31.36 -22.69 9.24
C SER A 21 31.57 -23.17 7.80
N LEU A 22 32.19 -22.35 6.95
CA LEU A 22 33.07 -22.80 5.86
C LEU A 22 34.01 -21.65 5.46
N ALA A 23 35.28 -21.85 5.74
CA ALA A 23 36.37 -20.96 5.41
C ALA A 23 36.86 -21.17 3.97
N ARG A 24 37.34 -20.07 3.35
CA ARG A 24 38.10 -19.93 2.08
C ARG A 24 37.28 -20.17 0.80
N SER A 25 37.37 -19.34 -0.24
CA SER A 25 38.52 -18.57 -0.75
C SER A 25 38.17 -17.11 -1.13
N ARG A 26 39.21 -16.27 -1.13
CA ARG A 26 39.20 -14.88 -1.59
C ARG A 26 39.22 -14.80 -3.11
N VAL A 27 38.68 -13.68 -3.59
CA VAL A 27 38.82 -13.04 -4.92
C VAL A 27 37.77 -13.46 -5.95
N GLY A 28 36.86 -12.52 -6.25
CA GLY A 28 35.92 -12.57 -7.37
C GLY A 28 34.47 -12.65 -6.89
N ASN A 29 33.89 -11.52 -6.44
CA ASN A 29 32.44 -11.25 -6.51
C ASN A 29 31.99 -9.88 -5.96
N ALA A 30 32.90 -8.99 -5.53
CA ALA A 30 32.50 -7.63 -5.13
C ALA A 30 31.89 -6.79 -6.28
N PHE A 31 32.15 -7.17 -7.54
CA PHE A 31 31.59 -6.49 -8.72
C PHE A 31 30.20 -7.00 -9.13
N ALA A 32 29.87 -8.26 -8.83
CA ALA A 32 28.57 -8.85 -9.18
C ALA A 32 27.43 -8.31 -8.30
N TRP A 33 27.71 -8.01 -7.03
CA TRP A 33 26.69 -7.48 -6.11
C TRP A 33 26.24 -6.05 -6.48
N HIS A 34 27.14 -5.18 -6.93
CA HIS A 34 26.75 -3.81 -7.34
C HIS A 34 25.88 -3.80 -8.60
N THR A 35 26.10 -4.70 -9.57
CA THR A 35 25.26 -4.80 -10.77
C THR A 35 23.88 -5.40 -10.47
N LEU A 36 23.79 -6.39 -9.56
CA LEU A 36 22.52 -7.01 -9.19
C LEU A 36 21.62 -6.10 -8.33
N VAL A 37 22.19 -5.26 -7.46
CA VAL A 37 21.44 -4.27 -6.68
C VAL A 37 20.82 -3.19 -7.57
N GLY A 38 21.52 -2.77 -8.63
CA GLY A 38 20.98 -1.80 -9.60
C GLY A 38 19.76 -2.33 -10.36
N LEU A 39 19.76 -3.63 -10.73
CA LEU A 39 18.62 -4.27 -11.40
C LEU A 39 17.44 -4.49 -10.45
N GLN A 40 17.69 -4.83 -9.18
CA GLN A 40 16.62 -5.00 -8.17
C GLN A 40 15.90 -3.66 -7.90
N GLN A 41 16.63 -2.55 -7.75
CA GLN A 41 16.04 -1.23 -7.50
C GLN A 41 15.18 -0.72 -8.66
N HIS A 42 15.51 -1.07 -9.92
CA HIS A 42 14.70 -0.70 -11.08
C HIS A 42 13.40 -1.51 -11.18
N VAL A 43 13.41 -2.79 -10.82
CA VAL A 43 12.18 -3.62 -10.79
C VAL A 43 11.24 -3.12 -9.68
N ASP A 44 11.77 -2.74 -8.52
CA ASP A 44 10.98 -2.23 -7.41
C ASP A 44 10.26 -0.91 -7.76
N LEU A 45 10.93 0.03 -8.45
CA LEU A 45 10.33 1.31 -8.88
C LEU A 45 9.21 1.13 -9.90
N VAL A 46 9.39 0.23 -10.87
CA VAL A 46 8.35 -0.08 -11.88
C VAL A 46 7.14 -0.75 -11.22
N CYS A 47 7.37 -1.72 -10.33
CA CYS A 47 6.30 -2.38 -9.59
C CYS A 47 5.51 -1.41 -8.70
N ILE A 48 6.20 -0.47 -8.03
CA ILE A 48 5.57 0.58 -7.23
C ILE A 48 4.74 1.54 -8.11
N ALA A 49 5.24 1.96 -9.27
CA ALA A 49 4.46 2.80 -10.17
C ALA A 49 3.19 2.08 -10.68
N CYS A 50 3.31 0.80 -11.05
CA CYS A 50 2.19 0.00 -11.51
C CYS A 50 1.08 -0.14 -10.45
N ILE A 51 1.44 -0.42 -9.19
CA ILE A 51 0.43 -0.58 -8.14
C ILE A 51 -0.28 0.74 -7.84
N HIS A 52 0.43 1.87 -7.83
CA HIS A 52 -0.17 3.19 -7.67
C HIS A 52 -1.19 3.49 -8.77
N MET A 53 -0.82 3.24 -10.04
CA MET A 53 -1.74 3.46 -11.16
C MET A 53 -2.98 2.56 -11.05
N GLN A 54 -2.82 1.29 -10.66
CA GLN A 54 -3.96 0.38 -10.46
C GLN A 54 -4.89 0.85 -9.34
N VAL A 55 -4.36 1.32 -8.21
CA VAL A 55 -5.16 1.86 -7.11
C VAL A 55 -5.98 3.05 -7.60
N LEU A 56 -5.32 4.02 -8.25
CA LEU A 56 -5.95 5.24 -8.72
C LEU A 56 -7.06 4.95 -9.74
N THR A 57 -6.81 4.07 -10.71
CA THR A 57 -7.81 3.69 -11.72
C THR A 57 -9.05 3.07 -11.06
N HIS A 58 -8.87 2.06 -10.20
CA HIS A 58 -10.00 1.39 -9.57
C HIS A 58 -10.79 2.29 -8.62
N VAL A 59 -10.11 3.17 -7.88
CA VAL A 59 -10.75 4.15 -7.01
C VAL A 59 -11.54 5.19 -7.83
N ALA A 60 -10.96 5.69 -8.92
CA ALA A 60 -11.64 6.64 -9.81
C ALA A 60 -12.92 6.04 -10.41
N GLU A 61 -12.90 4.77 -10.81
CA GLU A 61 -14.09 4.07 -11.30
C GLU A 61 -15.17 3.93 -10.21
N ARG A 62 -14.80 3.58 -8.98
CA ARG A 62 -15.75 3.51 -7.86
C ARG A 62 -16.34 4.88 -7.51
N LEU A 63 -15.54 5.94 -7.57
CA LEU A 63 -16.01 7.31 -7.40
C LEU A 63 -16.97 7.71 -8.52
N LYS A 64 -16.69 7.34 -9.76
CA LYS A 64 -17.59 7.56 -10.89
C LYS A 64 -18.95 6.89 -10.65
N ASP A 65 -18.95 5.63 -10.21
CA ASP A 65 -20.18 4.89 -9.86
C ASP A 65 -20.95 5.59 -8.73
N LEU A 66 -20.24 6.05 -7.68
CA LEU A 66 -20.83 6.75 -6.53
C LEU A 66 -21.45 8.10 -6.93
N HIS A 67 -20.72 8.89 -7.74
CA HIS A 67 -21.20 10.17 -8.24
C HIS A 67 -22.41 10.00 -9.17
N ALA A 68 -22.41 8.97 -10.03
CA ALA A 68 -23.56 8.63 -10.87
C ALA A 68 -24.80 8.26 -10.03
N ALA A 69 -24.60 7.67 -8.85
CA ALA A 69 -25.67 7.42 -7.88
C ALA A 69 -26.10 8.67 -7.08
N GLY A 70 -25.47 9.83 -7.31
CA GLY A 70 -25.82 11.10 -6.67
C GLY A 70 -25.18 11.35 -5.31
N TYR A 71 -24.11 10.62 -4.97
CA TYR A 71 -23.41 10.74 -3.69
C TYR A 71 -21.95 11.15 -3.87
N VAL A 72 -21.37 11.79 -2.86
CA VAL A 72 -19.93 12.05 -2.72
C VAL A 72 -19.42 11.35 -1.47
N HIS A 73 -18.20 10.79 -1.50
CA HIS A 73 -17.64 10.04 -0.37
C HIS A 73 -17.15 10.94 0.78
N ARG A 74 -16.58 12.11 0.45
CA ARG A 74 -16.04 13.15 1.36
C ARG A 74 -14.89 12.76 2.30
N ASP A 75 -14.47 11.50 2.35
CA ASP A 75 -13.38 11.02 3.21
C ASP A 75 -12.49 10.02 2.44
N ILE A 76 -11.86 10.50 1.36
CA ILE A 76 -10.96 9.68 0.54
C ILE A 76 -9.56 9.73 1.16
N LYS A 77 -9.12 8.58 1.68
CA LYS A 77 -7.80 8.37 2.28
C LYS A 77 -7.39 6.90 2.15
N PRO A 78 -6.10 6.56 2.28
CA PRO A 78 -5.63 5.17 2.16
C PRO A 78 -6.34 4.19 3.10
N GLY A 79 -6.70 4.62 4.32
CA GLY A 79 -7.43 3.78 5.28
C GLY A 79 -8.84 3.36 4.83
N ASN A 80 -9.42 4.05 3.84
CA ASN A 80 -10.75 3.75 3.28
C ASN A 80 -10.64 3.04 1.92
N ILE A 81 -9.48 2.49 1.58
CA ILE A 81 -9.24 1.73 0.34
C ILE A 81 -8.85 0.30 0.71
N MET A 82 -9.57 -0.68 0.16
CA MET A 82 -9.36 -2.10 0.45
C MET A 82 -9.00 -2.89 -0.79
N TRP A 83 -8.03 -3.81 -0.65
CA TRP A 83 -7.68 -4.78 -1.67
C TRP A 83 -8.60 -6.00 -1.64
N LEU A 84 -9.15 -6.38 -2.79
CA LEU A 84 -9.95 -7.58 -2.97
C LEU A 84 -9.15 -8.62 -3.79
N PRO A 85 -8.39 -9.54 -3.15
CA PRO A 85 -7.44 -10.42 -3.85
C PRO A 85 -8.12 -11.34 -4.86
N ARG A 86 -9.32 -11.85 -4.55
CA ARG A 86 -10.07 -12.73 -5.46
C ARG A 86 -10.53 -12.03 -6.75
N LYS A 87 -10.66 -10.71 -6.72
CA LYS A 87 -11.10 -9.89 -7.87
C LYS A 87 -9.95 -9.10 -8.49
N ASN A 88 -8.74 -9.22 -7.94
CA ASN A 88 -7.58 -8.41 -8.30
C ASN A 88 -7.94 -6.91 -8.41
N ARG A 89 -8.71 -6.38 -7.43
CA ARG A 89 -9.27 -5.02 -7.51
C ARG A 89 -9.18 -4.26 -6.19
N TRP A 90 -8.91 -2.97 -6.29
CA TRP A 90 -9.03 -2.02 -5.19
C TRP A 90 -10.45 -1.47 -5.11
N THR A 91 -10.97 -1.24 -3.91
CA THR A 91 -12.31 -0.70 -3.72
C THR A 91 -12.38 0.31 -2.58
N LEU A 92 -13.38 1.19 -2.62
CA LEU A 92 -13.67 2.10 -1.52
C LEU A 92 -14.52 1.41 -0.47
N ILE A 93 -14.18 1.66 0.78
CA ILE A 93 -14.91 1.22 1.96
C ILE A 93 -15.23 2.43 2.83
N ASP A 94 -16.06 2.22 3.85
CA ASP A 94 -16.47 3.24 4.82
C ASP A 94 -17.15 4.48 4.20
N PHE A 95 -18.47 4.37 4.05
CA PHE A 95 -19.32 5.46 3.57
C PHE A 95 -19.91 6.30 4.72
N GLY A 96 -19.34 6.25 5.93
CA GLY A 96 -19.86 6.97 7.10
C GLY A 96 -19.91 8.49 6.91
N CYS A 97 -19.02 9.03 6.08
CA CYS A 97 -19.02 10.44 5.69
C CYS A 97 -19.69 10.70 4.33
N ALA A 98 -20.23 9.69 3.64
CA ALA A 98 -20.85 9.91 2.34
C ALA A 98 -22.11 10.78 2.45
N ALA A 99 -22.37 11.60 1.44
CA ALA A 99 -23.55 12.46 1.41
C ALA A 99 -24.08 12.66 0.00
N ARG A 100 -25.37 12.97 -0.12
CA ARG A 100 -25.97 13.34 -1.40
C ARG A 100 -25.33 14.64 -1.92
N ILE A 101 -25.07 14.68 -3.21
CA ILE A 101 -24.66 15.90 -3.91
C ILE A 101 -25.74 16.97 -3.69
N GLY A 102 -25.31 18.18 -3.31
CA GLY A 102 -26.22 19.30 -2.99
C GLY A 102 -26.80 19.28 -1.57
N SER A 103 -26.53 18.25 -0.77
CA SER A 103 -26.89 18.28 0.66
C SER A 103 -26.12 19.40 1.38
N LYS A 104 -26.82 20.12 2.26
CA LYS A 104 -26.21 21.20 3.05
C LYS A 104 -25.20 20.58 4.00
N ALA A 105 -23.96 21.06 3.96
CA ALA A 105 -22.98 20.69 4.97
C ALA A 105 -23.50 21.14 6.33
N LEU A 106 -23.83 20.17 7.20
CA LEU A 106 -24.11 20.44 8.60
C LEU A 106 -22.77 20.73 9.27
N TRP A 107 -22.26 21.94 9.05
CA TRP A 107 -21.26 22.52 9.94
C TRP A 107 -21.97 22.74 11.27
N VAL A 108 -21.91 21.73 12.15
CA VAL A 108 -22.27 21.92 13.55
C VAL A 108 -21.17 22.78 14.13
N GLN A 109 -21.46 24.06 14.39
CA GLN A 109 -20.56 24.90 15.19
C GLN A 109 -20.45 24.27 16.59
N PRO A 110 -19.24 24.19 17.17
CA PRO A 110 -19.03 23.62 18.50
C PRO A 110 -19.77 24.39 19.60
#